data_AF-A0A7G8X8M2-F1
#
_entry.id   AF-A0A7G8X8M2-F1
#
_cell.length_a   1.000
_cell.length_b   1.000
_cell.length_c   1.000
_cell.angle_alpha   90.00
_cell.angle_beta   90.00
_cell.angle_gamma   90.00
#
_symmetry.space_group_name_H-M   'P 1'
#
loop_
_entity.id
_entity.type
_entity.pdbx_description
1 polymer ?
#
loop_
_entity_poly.entity_id
_entity_poly.type
_entity_poly.pdbx_seq_one_letter_code
_entity_poly.pdbx_strand_id
1 'polypeptide(L)' 'MKKRFKVKLKEHLSGGIIKIVVDTETGVNYLMTSGLGLSGMTPLLDKDGKIVID' A
#
# COMPACT_ATOMS: atom_id res chain seq x y z
N MET A 1 20.26 8.76 0.01
CA MET A 1 19.31 8.03 -0.85
C MET A 1 17.88 8.46 -0.51
N LYS A 2 17.07 8.82 -1.52
CA LYS A 2 15.63 9.09 -1.34
C LYS A 2 14.90 7.74 -1.22
N LYS A 3 14.02 7.59 -0.23
CA LYS A 3 13.19 6.37 -0.10
C LYS A 3 12.07 6.43 -1.15
N ARG A 4 12.05 5.47 -2.08
CA ARG A 4 11.02 5.39 -3.13
C ARG A 4 9.63 5.16 -2.53
N PHE A 5 9.47 4.20 -1.62
CA PHE A 5 8.20 3.93 -0.96
C PHE A 5 8.11 4.56 0.43
N LYS A 6 6.98 5.20 0.73
CA LYS A 6 6.66 5.77 2.05
C LYS A 6 5.36 5.20 2.59
N VAL A 7 5.33 4.86 3.88
CA VAL A 7 4.12 4.41 4.57
C VAL A 7 3.24 5.63 4.87
N LYS A 8 1.98 5.60 4.42
CA LYS A 8 0.96 6.63 4.72
C LYS A 8 0.05 6.20 5.86
N LEU A 9 -0.36 4.93 5.86
CA LEU A 9 -1.18 4.32 6.91
C LEU A 9 -0.61 2.95 7.26
N LYS A 10 -0.75 2.57 8.52
CA LYS A 10 -0.35 1.27 9.03
C LYS A 10 -1.28 0.87 10.16
N GLU A 11 -1.90 -0.28 10.00
CA GLU A 11 -2.79 -0.88 10.99
C GLU A 11 -2.31 -2.27 11.35
N HIS A 12 -2.40 -2.58 12.64
CA HIS A 12 -2.07 -3.89 13.18
C HIS A 12 -3.35 -4.70 13.33
N LEU A 13 -3.32 -5.94 12.86
CA LEU A 13 -4.39 -6.92 13.02
C LEU A 13 -3.84 -8.13 13.78
N SER A 14 -4.73 -8.89 14.42
CA SER A 14 -4.31 -10.16 15.05
C SER A 14 -3.75 -11.09 13.98
N GLY A 15 -2.44 -11.31 14.00
CA GLY A 15 -1.72 -12.14 13.04
C GLY A 15 -1.05 -11.41 11.87
N GLY A 16 -1.12 -10.08 11.76
CA GLY A 16 -0.44 -9.36 10.68
C GLY A 16 -0.60 -7.83 10.69
N ILE A 17 -0.28 -7.22 9.55
CA ILE A 17 -0.25 -5.77 9.36
C ILE A 17 -0.85 -5.45 7.99
N ILE A 18 -1.71 -4.44 7.94
CA ILE A 18 -2.15 -3.81 6.70
C ILE A 18 -1.50 -2.42 6.62
N LYS A 19 -1.00 -2.03 5.45
CA LYS A 19 -0.40 -0.71 5.22
C LYS A 19 -0.86 -0.13 3.90
N ILE A 20 -0.97 1.19 3.86
CA ILE A 20 -0.96 1.94 2.60
C ILE A 20 0.43 2.53 2.42
N VAL A 21 1.05 2.27 1.27
CA VAL A 21 2.31 2.87 0.88
C VAL A 21 2.16 3.66 -0.42
N VAL A 22 2.87 4.77 -0.54
CA VAL A 22 2.94 5.57 -1.78
C VAL A 22 4.31 5.41 -2.43
N ASP A 23 4.33 5.19 -3.74
CA ASP A 23 5.52 5.32 -4.56
C ASP A 23 5.77 6.80 -4.85
N THR A 24 6.82 7.37 -4.26
CA THR A 24 7.14 8.80 -4.36
C THR A 24 7.73 9.21 -5.71
N GLU A 25 7.92 8.28 -6.65
CA GLU A 25 8.28 8.58 -8.04
C GLU A 25 7.04 8.71 -8.94
N THR A 26 5.97 7.97 -8.65
CA THR A 26 4.77 7.87 -9.52
C THR A 26 3.49 8.41 -8.90
N GLY A 27 3.45 8.61 -7.58
CA GLY A 27 2.25 8.98 -6.82
C GLY A 27 1.31 7.81 -6.52
N VAL A 28 1.55 6.60 -7.07
CA VAL A 28 0.65 5.44 -6.91
C VAL A 28 0.61 4.97 -5.46
N ASN A 29 -0.61 4.74 -4.96
CA ASN A 29 -0.86 4.16 -3.65
C ASN A 29 -1.07 2.64 -3.75
N TYR A 30 -0.53 1.89 -2.79
CA TYR A 30 -0.65 0.43 -2.73
C TYR A 30 -1.19 -0.03 -1.37
N LEU A 31 -2.12 -0.98 -1.40
CA LEU A 31 -2.47 -1.81 -0.25
C LEU A 31 -1.42 -2.90 -0.09
N MET A 32 -0.80 -2.97 1.08
CA MET A 32 0.12 -4.04 1.44
C MET A 32 -0.39 -4.82 2.64
N THR A 33 -0.33 -6.14 2.56
CA THR A 33 -0.52 -7.05 3.70
C THR A 33 0.78 -7.76 4.03
N SER A 34 1.02 -8.00 5.33
CA SER A 34 2.16 -8.77 5.81
C SER A 34 1.74 -9.55 7.05
N GLY A 35 1.99 -10.85 7.09
CA GLY A 35 1.31 -11.72 8.05
C GLY A 35 -0.14 -11.94 7.62
N LEU A 36 -0.92 -12.72 8.38
CA LEU A 36 -2.23 -13.27 7.99
C LEU A 36 -2.17 -14.47 7.03
N GLY A 37 -1.03 -15.15 6.93
CA GLY A 37 -0.84 -16.30 6.02
C GLY A 37 -0.64 -15.93 4.55
N LEU A 38 -0.79 -14.64 4.19
CA LEU A 38 -0.57 -14.12 2.84
C LEU A 38 0.06 -12.72 2.90
N SER A 39 1.06 -12.47 2.06
CA SER A 39 1.67 -11.14 1.88
C SER A 39 1.50 -10.71 0.43
N GLY A 40 1.11 -9.46 0.21
CA GLY A 40 0.86 -8.94 -1.13
C GLY A 40 0.99 -7.42 -1.21
N MET A 41 1.06 -6.91 -2.44
CA MET A 41 1.07 -5.49 -2.76
C MET A 41 0.19 -5.28 -4.00
N THR A 42 -0.89 -4.53 -3.87
CA THR A 42 -1.86 -4.27 -4.94
C THR A 42 -2.09 -2.76 -5.06
N PRO A 43 -2.09 -2.17 -6.28
CA PRO A 43 -2.42 -0.76 -6.44
C PRO A 43 -3.86 -0.50 -5.98
N LEU A 44 -4.08 0.62 -5.30
CA LEU A 44 -5.43 1.08 -5.00
C LEU A 44 -6.11 1.54 -6.30
N LEU A 45 -7.32 1.05 -6.52
CA LEU A 45 -8.15 1.43 -7.65
C LEU A 45 -9.37 2.20 -7.17
N ASP A 46 -9.81 3.16 -7.97
CA ASP A 46 -11.11 3.80 -7.79
C ASP A 46 -12.26 2.91 -8.29
N LYS A 47 -13.49 3.43 -8.19
CA LYS A 47 -14.71 2.73 -8.61
C LYS A 47 -14.75 2.38 -10.12
N ASP A 48 -13.96 3.06 -10.94
CA ASP A 48 -13.90 2.85 -12.39
C ASP A 48 -12.70 1.96 -12.78
N GLY A 49 -11.97 1.43 -11.79
CA GLY A 49 -10.80 0.58 -11.99
C GLY A 49 -9.52 1.36 -12.33
N LYS A 50 -9.50 2.69 -12.14
CA LYS A 50 -8.31 3.51 -12.39
C LYS A 50 -7.43 3.60 -11.16
N ILE A 51 -6.13 3.72 -11.38
CA ILE A 51 -5.14 3.82 -10.30
C ILE A 51 -5.30 5.12 -9.51
N VAL A 52 -5.29 5.01 -8.18
CA VAL A 52 -5.33 6.16 -7.27
C VAL A 52 -3.91 6.72 -7.05
N ILE A 53 -3.72 7.99 -7.42
CA ILE A 53 -2.47 8.74 -7.30
C ILE A 53 -2.61 9.92 -6.34
N ASP A 54 -1.51 10.25 -5.63
CA ASP A 54 -1.36 11.45 -4.79
C ASP A 54 -0.93 12.70 -5.56
#